data_AF-A0A376DPJ8-F1
#
_entry.id   AF-A0A376DPJ8-F1
#
_cell.length_a   1.000
_cell.length_b   1.000
_cell.length_c   1.000
_cell.angle_alpha   90.00
_cell.angle_beta   90.00
_cell.angle_gamma   90.00
#
_symmetry.space_group_name_H-M   'P 1'
#
loop_
_entity.id
_entity.type
_entity.pdbx_description
1 polymer ?
#
loop_
_entity_poly.entity_id
_entity_poly.type
_entity_poly.pdbx_seq_one_letter_code
_entity_poly.pdbx_strand_id
1 'polypeptide(L)'
;MRKIESMYQSESIDSHQLLRWCKLLEYDFFRLYSQHLILYSSPTKKDATASDKKTSHHLPAFRKHIYTKEIIDFMLELINTGQKTRQEIITEYRIPKTTLYKWIAKHTDTN
;
A
#
# COMPACT_ATOMS: atom_id res chain seq x y z
N MET A 1 -18.89 8.73 -23.06
CA MET A 1 -19.81 8.79 -21.88
C MET A 1 -20.45 7.44 -21.56
N ARG A 2 -21.18 6.77 -22.47
CA ARG A 2 -21.93 5.52 -22.16
C ARG A 2 -21.18 4.42 -21.38
N LYS A 3 -19.88 4.22 -21.63
CA LYS A 3 -19.08 3.22 -20.88
C LYS A 3 -18.82 3.61 -19.42
N ILE A 4 -18.67 4.89 -19.12
CA ILE A 4 -18.42 5.37 -17.76
C ILE A 4 -19.71 5.27 -16.94
N GLU A 5 -20.84 5.65 -17.52
CA GLU A 5 -22.16 5.51 -16.88
C GLU A 5 -22.50 4.05 -16.61
N SER A 6 -22.26 3.16 -17.58
CA SER A 6 -22.46 1.72 -17.39
C SER A 6 -21.55 1.14 -16.29
N MET A 7 -20.29 1.58 -16.20
CA MET A 7 -19.40 1.18 -15.10
C MET A 7 -19.85 1.74 -13.75
N TYR A 8 -20.33 2.99 -13.71
CA TYR A 8 -20.85 3.61 -12.49
C TYR A 8 -22.10 2.91 -11.95
N GLN A 9 -22.96 2.41 -12.85
CA GLN A 9 -24.15 1.63 -12.50
C GLN A 9 -23.85 0.17 -12.15
N SER A 10 -22.63 -0.31 -12.38
CA SER A 10 -22.27 -1.69 -12.07
C SER A 10 -22.06 -1.86 -10.57
N GLU A 11 -22.59 -2.94 -10.00
CA GLU A 11 -22.48 -3.24 -8.56
C GLU A 11 -21.01 -3.44 -8.11
N SER A 12 -20.18 -3.97 -9.01
CA SER A 12 -18.77 -4.21 -8.75
C SER A 12 -17.92 -3.82 -9.95
N ILE A 13 -16.64 -3.58 -9.67
CA ILE A 13 -15.62 -3.32 -10.67
C ILE A 13 -14.49 -4.33 -10.49
N ASP A 14 -14.02 -4.90 -11.59
CA ASP A 14 -12.84 -5.76 -11.58
C ASP A 14 -11.61 -5.01 -11.05
N SER A 15 -10.88 -5.60 -10.11
CA SER A 15 -9.73 -4.96 -9.44
C SER A 15 -8.61 -4.59 -10.41
N HIS A 16 -8.41 -5.38 -11.47
CA HIS A 16 -7.40 -5.07 -12.48
C HIS A 16 -7.85 -3.90 -13.38
N GLN A 17 -9.14 -3.80 -13.68
CA GLN A 17 -9.72 -2.60 -14.33
C GLN A 17 -9.62 -1.37 -13.42
N LEU A 18 -9.93 -1.49 -12.13
CA LEU A 18 -9.79 -0.39 -11.15
C LEU A 18 -8.34 0.10 -11.06
N LEU A 19 -7.36 -0.81 -11.03
CA LEU A 19 -5.94 -0.46 -11.03
C LEU A 19 -5.52 0.31 -12.29
N ARG A 20 -6.07 -0.02 -13.46
CA ARG A 20 -5.82 0.74 -14.70
C ARG A 20 -6.36 2.16 -14.60
N TRP A 21 -7.54 2.34 -14.00
CA TRP A 21 -8.10 3.67 -13.72
C TRP A 21 -7.26 4.45 -12.72
N CYS A 22 -6.75 3.80 -11.67
CA CYS A 22 -5.84 4.46 -10.73
C CYS A 22 -4.61 5.03 -11.45
N LYS A 23 -3.99 4.24 -12.34
CA LYS A 23 -2.83 4.66 -13.13
C LYS A 23 -3.17 5.78 -14.12
N LEU A 24 -4.30 5.68 -14.80
CA LEU A 24 -4.73 6.67 -15.80
C LEU A 24 -5.05 8.04 -15.18
N LEU A 25 -5.71 8.02 -14.01
CA LEU A 25 -6.16 9.23 -13.32
C LEU A 25 -5.14 9.74 -12.30
N GLU A 26 -4.02 9.04 -12.14
CA GLU A 26 -3.02 9.29 -11.10
C GLU A 26 -3.66 9.43 -9.70
N TYR A 27 -4.68 8.62 -9.43
CA TYR A 27 -5.46 8.64 -8.19
C TYR A 27 -5.57 7.24 -7.57
N ASP A 28 -5.38 7.13 -6.25
CA ASP A 28 -5.40 5.86 -5.53
C ASP A 28 -6.80 5.56 -4.96
N PHE A 29 -7.67 4.92 -5.76
CA PHE A 29 -9.02 4.52 -5.33
C PHE A 29 -9.01 3.46 -4.22
N PHE A 30 -7.97 2.62 -4.13
CA PHE A 30 -7.86 1.60 -3.09
C PHE A 30 -7.69 2.24 -1.71
N ARG A 31 -7.11 3.44 -1.64
CA ARG A 31 -6.99 4.15 -0.37
C ARG A 31 -8.34 4.51 0.24
N LEU A 32 -9.26 5.05 -0.56
CA LEU A 32 -10.61 5.36 -0.10
C LEU A 32 -11.34 4.10 0.38
N TYR A 33 -11.19 3.00 -0.38
CA TYR A 33 -11.78 1.72 -0.02
C TYR A 33 -11.19 1.13 1.27
N SER A 34 -9.87 1.18 1.45
CA SER A 34 -9.20 0.72 2.67
C SER A 34 -9.61 1.55 3.90
N GLN A 35 -9.78 2.86 3.76
CA GLN A 35 -10.29 3.72 4.83
C GLN A 35 -11.72 3.37 5.22
N HIS A 36 -12.58 3.09 4.24
CA HIS A 36 -13.93 2.57 4.50
C HIS A 36 -13.84 1.24 5.28
N LEU A 37 -13.03 0.28 4.84
CA LEU A 37 -12.85 -0.97 5.58
C LEU A 37 -12.35 -0.76 7.01
N ILE A 38 -11.42 0.17 7.25
CA ILE A 38 -10.92 0.49 8.60
C ILE A 38 -12.02 1.12 9.48
N LEU A 39 -12.80 2.07 8.93
CA LEU A 39 -13.90 2.73 9.66
C LEU A 39 -15.02 1.77 10.03
N TYR A 40 -15.29 0.77 9.19
CA TYR A 40 -16.34 -0.22 9.40
C TYR A 40 -15.83 -1.54 9.99
N SER A 41 -14.52 -1.72 10.15
CA SER A 41 -13.95 -2.77 10.98
C SER A 41 -14.15 -2.39 12.45
N SER A 42 -14.87 -3.22 13.20
CA SER A 42 -15.09 -3.07 14.65
C SER A 42 -13.79 -2.64 15.37
N PRO A 43 -13.83 -1.70 16.34
CA PRO A 43 -12.63 -1.12 16.92
C PRO A 43 -11.85 -2.17 17.72
N THR A 44 -10.95 -2.89 17.06
CA THR A 44 -9.91 -3.66 17.73
C THR A 44 -8.86 -2.66 18.21
N LYS A 45 -8.78 -2.50 19.53
CA LYS A 45 -7.77 -1.74 20.28
C LYS A 45 -6.39 -1.88 19.63
N LYS A 46 -5.91 -0.84 18.93
CA LYS A 46 -4.50 -0.72 18.56
C LYS A 46 -4.05 0.71 18.79
N ASP A 47 -2.89 0.80 19.41
CA ASP A 47 -2.38 1.93 20.15
C ASP A 47 -2.27 3.22 19.34
N ALA A 48 -2.75 4.29 19.97
CA ALA A 48 -2.66 5.66 19.50
C ALA A 48 -1.21 6.19 19.62
N THR A 49 -0.30 5.69 18.79
CA THR A 49 1.08 6.21 18.71
C THR A 49 1.60 6.24 17.27
N ALA A 50 0.84 6.83 16.35
CA ALA A 50 1.42 7.31 15.10
C ALA A 50 0.78 8.65 14.75
N SER A 51 1.57 9.70 14.98
CA SER A 51 1.31 11.09 14.65
C SER A 51 0.56 11.24 13.33
N ASP A 52 -0.72 11.59 13.44
CA ASP A 52 -1.57 12.02 12.35
C ASP A 52 -1.12 13.44 11.94
N LYS A 53 0.00 13.51 11.22
CA LYS A 53 0.41 14.75 10.55
C LYS A 53 -0.58 14.97 9.42
N LYS A 54 -1.63 15.74 9.75
CA LYS A 54 -2.51 16.46 8.83
C LYS A 54 -1.65 17.10 7.73
N THR A 55 -1.48 16.38 6.63
CA THR A 55 -0.95 16.94 5.39
C THR A 55 -2.16 17.35 4.59
N SER A 56 -2.29 18.67 4.43
CA SER A 56 -3.40 19.43 3.86
C SER A 56 -3.58 19.19 2.36
N HIS A 57 -3.78 17.94 1.93
CA HIS A 57 -4.22 17.62 0.59
C HIS A 57 -5.53 16.87 0.72
N HIS A 58 -6.63 17.57 0.43
CA HIS A 58 -8.01 17.07 0.51
C HIS A 58 -8.30 15.88 -0.43
N LEU A 59 -7.32 15.41 -1.19
CA LEU A 59 -7.43 14.27 -2.09
C LEU A 59 -6.29 13.25 -1.87
N PRO A 60 -6.61 11.94 -1.85
CA PRO A 60 -5.65 10.83 -1.91
C PRO A 60 -4.77 10.86 -3.17
N ALA A 61 -3.75 11.71 -3.20
CA ALA A 61 -2.72 11.64 -4.21
C ALA A 61 -1.82 10.40 -4.00
N PHE A 62 -1.22 9.89 -5.08
CA PHE A 62 -0.10 8.95 -4.98
C PHE A 62 1.02 9.61 -4.16
N ARG A 63 1.19 9.17 -2.91
CA ARG A 63 2.27 9.66 -2.06
C ARG A 63 3.60 9.11 -2.60
N LYS A 64 4.66 9.93 -2.49
CA LYS A 64 6.04 9.55 -2.83
C LYS A 64 6.56 8.33 -2.05
N HIS A 65 5.93 7.96 -0.93
CA HIS A 65 6.28 6.77 -0.15
C HIS A 65 5.38 5.58 -0.54
N ILE A 66 5.90 4.78 -1.47
CA ILE A 66 5.26 3.55 -1.98
C ILE A 66 5.29 2.42 -0.93
N TYR A 67 6.23 2.49 0.01
CA TYR A 67 6.45 1.44 1.00
C TYR A 67 5.93 1.89 2.36
N THR A 68 4.77 1.36 2.75
CA THR A 68 4.24 1.54 4.11
C THR A 68 5.00 0.66 5.08
N LYS A 69 4.88 0.92 6.39
CA LYS A 69 5.53 0.11 7.42
C LYS A 69 5.13 -1.37 7.30
N GLU A 70 3.85 -1.62 7.03
CA GLU A 70 3.29 -2.96 6.87
C GLU A 70 3.92 -3.69 5.67
N ILE A 71 4.15 -3.00 4.55
CA ILE A 71 4.85 -3.58 3.39
C ILE A 71 6.29 -3.90 3.75
N ILE A 72 6.98 -3.01 4.47
CA ILE A 72 8.37 -3.23 4.89
C ILE A 72 8.47 -4.44 5.81
N ASP A 73 7.62 -4.50 6.83
CA ASP A 73 7.60 -5.59 7.81
C ASP A 73 7.27 -6.93 7.14
N PHE A 74 6.29 -6.97 6.23
CA PHE A 74 5.97 -8.15 5.44
C PHE A 74 7.15 -8.63 4.58
N MET A 75 7.83 -7.72 3.88
CA MET A 75 9.00 -8.06 3.05
C MET A 75 10.15 -8.59 3.90
N LEU A 76 10.37 -8.04 5.09
CA LEU A 76 11.39 -8.52 6.02
C LEU A 76 11.04 -9.87 6.63
N GLU A 77 9.76 -10.12 6.93
CA GLU A 77 9.28 -11.43 7.39
C GLU A 77 9.52 -12.53 6.35
N LEU A 78 9.27 -12.26 5.06
CA LEU A 78 9.56 -13.21 3.97
C LEU A 78 11.05 -13.57 3.89
N ILE A 79 11.93 -12.61 4.17
CA ILE A 79 13.38 -12.85 4.22
C ILE A 79 13.75 -13.66 5.46
N ASN A 80 13.23 -13.28 6.63
CA ASN A 80 13.57 -13.90 7.92
C ASN A 80 13.07 -15.35 8.01
N THR A 81 11.89 -15.62 7.43
CA THR A 81 11.33 -16.98 7.34
C THR A 81 11.97 -17.82 6.23
N GLY A 82 12.84 -17.24 5.41
CA GLY A 82 13.48 -17.91 4.28
C GLY A 82 12.55 -18.24 3.12
N GLN A 83 11.32 -17.72 3.11
CA GLN A 83 10.35 -17.93 2.04
C GLN A 83 10.78 -17.28 0.72
N LYS A 84 11.45 -16.13 0.80
CA LYS A 84 12.05 -15.46 -0.36
C LYS A 84 13.44 -14.94 -0.04
N THR A 85 14.32 -15.02 -1.01
CA THR A 85 15.64 -14.40 -0.98
C THR A 85 15.56 -12.90 -1.25
N ARG A 86 16.60 -12.18 -0.84
CA ARG A 86 16.75 -10.74 -1.12
C ARG A 86 16.68 -10.45 -2.63
N GLN A 87 17.20 -11.35 -3.47
CA GLN A 87 17.23 -11.19 -4.92
C GLN A 87 15.84 -11.38 -5.55
N GLU A 88 15.07 -12.34 -5.05
CA GLU A 88 13.67 -12.55 -5.48
C GLU A 88 12.82 -11.33 -5.13
N ILE A 89 12.99 -10.77 -3.94
CA ILE A 89 12.24 -9.56 -3.54
C ILE A 89 12.55 -8.37 -4.44
N ILE A 90 13.82 -8.16 -4.79
CA ILE A 90 14.25 -7.09 -5.70
C ILE A 90 13.62 -7.28 -7.09
N THR A 91 13.57 -8.51 -7.57
CA THR A 91 13.15 -8.81 -8.95
C THR A 91 11.63 -8.83 -9.09
N GLU A 92 10.94 -9.48 -8.17
CA GLU A 92 9.50 -9.73 -8.23
C GLU A 92 8.68 -8.50 -7.80
N TYR A 93 9.08 -7.85 -6.70
CA TYR A 93 8.40 -6.66 -6.19
C TYR A 93 9.02 -5.35 -6.68
N ARG A 94 10.06 -5.42 -7.54
CA ARG A 94 10.76 -4.28 -8.12
C ARG A 94 11.27 -3.28 -7.07
N ILE A 95 11.69 -3.79 -5.93
CA ILE A 95 12.24 -2.98 -4.84
C ILE A 95 13.72 -2.71 -5.14
N PRO A 96 14.16 -1.45 -5.22
CA PRO A 96 15.57 -1.14 -5.46
C PRO A 96 16.46 -1.77 -4.39
N LYS A 97 17.60 -2.34 -4.80
CA LYS A 97 18.58 -2.97 -3.90
C LYS A 97 18.94 -2.05 -2.73
N THR A 98 19.22 -0.78 -3.00
CA THR A 98 19.57 0.21 -1.97
C THR A 98 18.45 0.42 -0.95
N THR A 99 17.18 0.35 -1.37
CA THR A 99 16.02 0.47 -0.48
C THR A 99 15.89 -0.74 0.43
N LEU A 100 15.97 -1.95 -0.13
CA LEU A 100 15.84 -3.20 0.64
C LEU A 100 16.95 -3.31 1.70
N TYR A 101 18.20 -3.01 1.33
CA TYR A 101 19.32 -3.06 2.27
C TYR A 101 19.19 -2.03 3.39
N LYS A 102 18.62 -0.84 3.13
CA LYS A 102 18.31 0.14 4.19
C LYS A 102 17.28 -0.38 5.18
N TRP A 103 16.27 -1.12 4.72
CA TRP A 103 15.28 -1.71 5.63
C TRP A 103 15.90 -2.78 6.52
N ILE A 104 16.72 -3.66 5.93
CA ILE A 104 17.41 -4.71 6.67
C ILE A 104 18.31 -4.09 7.74
N ALA A 105 19.15 -3.11 7.38
CA ALA A 105 20.06 -2.45 8.33
C ALA A 105 19.31 -1.80 9.50
N LYS A 106 18.21 -1.09 9.21
CA LYS A 106 17.40 -0.43 10.23
C LYS A 106 16.74 -1.42 11.20
N HIS A 107 16.31 -2.59 10.69
CA HIS A 107 15.69 -3.62 11.51
C HIS A 107 16.71 -4.46 12.29
N THR A 108 17.94 -4.63 11.79
CA THR A 108 19.03 -5.27 12.57
C THR A 108 19.53 -4.41 13.71
N ASP A 109 19.51 -3.08 13.58
CA ASP A 109 19.92 -2.15 14.65
C ASP A 109 18.89 -2.02 15.79
N THR A 110 17.67 -2.54 15.60
CA THR A 110 16.57 -2.46 16.59
C THR A 110 16.37 -3.77 17.35
N ASN A 111 17.21 -4.78 17.10
CA ASN A 111 17.15 -6.11 17.74
C ASN A 111 18.37 -6.30 18.65
#